data_AF-A0A292QSZ3-F1
#
_entry.id   AF-A0A292QSZ3-F1
#
_cell.length_a   1.000
_cell.length_b   1.000
_cell.length_c   1.000
_cell.angle_alpha   90.00
_cell.angle_beta   90.00
_cell.angle_gamma   90.00
#
_symmetry.space_group_name_H-M   'P 1'
#
loop_
_entity.id
_entity.type
_entity.pdbx_description
1 polymer ?
#
loop_
_entity_poly.entity_id
_entity_poly.type
_entity_poly.pdbx_seq_one_letter_code
_entity_poly.pdbx_strand_id
1 'polypeptide(L)'
;MDNNMRNNKNFNKVSNIIESLTVNPNPDSVAVLEEIGTNSSIDEVREMTSRALVKRNEHDSLNVVIANRGKGINDMSTIVAMSTINELLSLENKEEAMRVLENTISSESFDEEVKENARSVKALMALS
;
A
#
# COMPACT_ATOMS: atom_id res chain seq x y z
N MET A 1 3.81 9.86 -21.69
CA MET A 1 4.05 10.94 -20.71
C MET A 1 5.33 10.59 -19.97
N ASP A 2 6.24 11.53 -19.98
CA ASP A 2 7.68 11.54 -19.69
C ASP A 2 8.34 10.40 -18.90
N ASN A 3 9.11 9.60 -19.64
CA ASN A 3 10.08 8.60 -19.18
C ASN A 3 11.37 9.25 -18.58
N ASN A 4 11.31 10.52 -18.17
CA ASN A 4 12.47 11.33 -17.75
C ASN A 4 12.74 11.27 -16.23
N MET A 5 11.88 10.65 -15.41
CA MET A 5 12.12 10.55 -13.96
C MET A 5 13.16 9.50 -13.57
N ARG A 6 13.33 8.44 -14.36
CA ARG A 6 14.23 7.31 -14.06
C ARG A 6 15.73 7.68 -14.00
N ASN A 7 16.10 8.87 -14.48
CA ASN A 7 17.47 9.40 -14.42
C ASN A 7 17.64 10.60 -13.47
N ASN A 8 16.67 10.86 -12.60
CA ASN A 8 16.77 11.92 -11.60
C ASN A 8 17.45 11.39 -10.32
N LYS A 9 18.63 11.92 -9.97
CA LYS A 9 19.36 11.57 -8.74
C LYS A 9 18.49 11.67 -7.48
N ASN A 10 17.49 12.55 -7.46
CA ASN A 10 16.58 12.68 -6.33
C ASN A 10 15.57 11.54 -6.26
N PHE A 11 15.13 11.00 -7.40
CA PHE A 11 14.23 9.86 -7.43
C PHE A 11 14.89 8.60 -6.84
N ASN A 12 16.15 8.34 -7.23
CA ASN A 12 16.93 7.22 -6.66
C ASN A 12 17.11 7.36 -5.13
N LYS A 13 17.29 8.60 -4.64
CA LYS A 13 17.36 8.84 -3.18
C LYS A 13 16.04 8.52 -2.49
N VAL A 14 14.90 8.92 -3.08
CA VAL A 14 13.58 8.60 -2.55
C VAL A 14 13.36 7.08 -2.53
N SER A 15 13.72 6.37 -3.59
CA SER A 15 13.69 4.90 -3.63
C SER A 15 14.46 4.28 -2.47
N ASN A 16 15.71 4.69 -2.29
CA ASN A 16 16.57 4.15 -1.23
C ASN A 16 16.01 4.42 0.17
N ILE A 17 15.36 5.58 0.37
CA ILE A 17 14.72 5.91 1.64
C ILE A 17 13.52 4.98 1.88
N ILE A 18 12.63 4.82 0.91
CA ILE A 18 11.46 3.93 1.02
C ILE A 18 11.90 2.49 1.30
N GLU A 19 12.92 1.99 0.59
CA GLU A 19 13.48 0.66 0.81
C GLU A 19 14.07 0.52 2.22
N SER A 20 14.81 1.53 2.70
CA SER A 20 15.36 1.53 4.06
C SER A 20 14.27 1.51 5.12
N LEU A 21 13.19 2.28 4.93
CA LEU A 21 12.04 2.30 5.83
C LEU A 21 11.22 1.01 5.78
N THR A 22 11.29 0.24 4.69
CA THR A 22 10.59 -1.05 4.57
C THR A 22 11.08 -2.05 5.61
N VAL A 23 12.38 -2.10 5.90
CA VAL A 23 12.95 -3.07 6.84
C VAL A 23 13.26 -2.48 8.22
N ASN A 24 13.02 -1.20 8.41
CA ASN A 24 13.31 -0.52 9.67
C ASN A 24 12.25 -0.88 10.73
N PRO A 25 12.64 -1.47 11.87
CA PRO A 25 11.70 -1.90 12.91
C PRO A 25 11.12 -0.73 13.71
N ASN A 26 11.58 0.50 13.52
CA ASN A 26 11.02 1.66 14.19
C ASN A 26 9.56 1.88 13.73
N PRO A 27 8.57 1.91 14.65
CA PRO A 27 7.17 2.20 14.32
C PRO A 27 6.96 3.52 13.54
N ASP A 28 7.80 4.54 13.78
CA ASP A 28 7.76 5.81 13.06
C ASP A 28 7.99 5.63 11.55
N SER A 29 8.59 4.52 11.13
CA SER A 29 8.80 4.21 9.71
C SER A 29 7.47 4.10 8.96
N VAL A 30 6.44 3.53 9.60
CA VAL A 30 5.08 3.44 9.03
C VAL A 30 4.49 4.83 8.89
N ALA A 31 4.61 5.67 9.92
CA ALA A 31 4.11 7.04 9.89
C ALA A 31 4.77 7.86 8.77
N VAL A 32 6.08 7.74 8.58
CA VAL A 32 6.80 8.46 7.50
C VAL A 32 6.36 7.95 6.12
N LEU A 33 6.26 6.62 5.93
CA LEU A 33 5.77 6.03 4.69
C LEU A 33 4.34 6.49 4.40
N GLU A 34 3.48 6.55 5.41
CA GLU A 34 2.12 7.04 5.26
C GLU A 34 2.08 8.53 4.90
N GLU A 35 2.63 9.39 5.77
CA GLU A 35 2.48 10.84 5.68
C GLU A 35 3.12 11.43 4.42
N ILE A 36 4.31 10.93 4.06
CA ILE A 36 5.11 11.49 2.97
C ILE A 36 4.98 10.64 1.71
N GLY A 37 5.01 9.31 1.85
CA GLY A 37 5.01 8.40 0.72
C GLY A 37 3.64 8.24 0.09
N THR A 38 2.64 7.78 0.85
CA THR A 38 1.30 7.50 0.31
C THR A 38 0.48 8.74 -0.01
N ASN A 39 0.84 9.91 0.56
CA ASN A 39 0.19 11.19 0.20
C ASN A 39 0.96 11.97 -0.88
N SER A 40 2.00 11.37 -1.49
CA SER A 40 2.79 12.05 -2.51
C SER A 40 1.97 12.41 -3.74
N SER A 41 2.23 13.59 -4.31
CA SER A 41 1.65 14.01 -5.60
C SER A 41 2.20 13.23 -6.79
N ILE A 42 3.22 12.39 -6.58
CA ILE A 42 3.86 11.58 -7.62
C ILE A 42 3.41 10.13 -7.47
N ASP A 43 2.67 9.63 -8.47
CA ASP A 43 2.14 8.27 -8.50
C ASP A 43 3.23 7.20 -8.27
N GLU A 44 4.40 7.36 -8.88
CA GLU A 44 5.52 6.41 -8.74
C GLU A 44 6.01 6.32 -7.28
N VAL A 45 5.99 7.43 -6.55
CA VAL A 45 6.34 7.44 -5.12
C VAL A 45 5.25 6.73 -4.30
N ARG A 46 3.97 6.96 -4.60
CA ARG A 46 2.86 6.26 -3.93
C ARG A 46 2.87 4.77 -4.22
N GLU A 47 3.18 4.36 -5.44
CA GLU A 47 3.31 2.96 -5.85
C GLU A 47 4.37 2.23 -5.03
N MET A 48 5.60 2.79 -5.01
CA MET A 48 6.72 2.19 -4.28
C MET A 48 6.46 2.15 -2.78
N THR A 49 5.87 3.21 -2.23
CA THR A 49 5.52 3.27 -0.81
C THR A 49 4.43 2.27 -0.45
N SER A 50 3.38 2.14 -1.28
CA SER A 50 2.30 1.18 -1.00
C SER A 50 2.81 -0.25 -0.99
N ARG A 51 3.71 -0.58 -1.94
CA ARG A 51 4.40 -1.88 -1.95
C ARG A 51 5.30 -2.08 -0.74
N ALA A 52 6.04 -1.06 -0.30
CA ALA A 52 6.84 -1.12 0.91
C ALA A 52 5.98 -1.41 2.15
N LEU A 53 4.84 -0.73 2.31
CA LEU A 53 3.91 -0.96 3.41
C LEU A 53 3.31 -2.38 3.39
N VAL A 54 2.99 -2.92 2.21
CA VAL A 54 2.56 -4.31 2.09
C VAL A 54 3.67 -5.28 2.51
N LYS A 55 4.90 -5.07 2.03
CA LYS A 55 6.06 -5.93 2.34
C LYS A 55 6.42 -5.99 3.82
N ARG A 56 6.16 -4.91 4.57
CA ARG A 56 6.30 -4.90 6.03
C ARG A 56 5.40 -5.96 6.68
N ASN A 57 4.23 -6.20 6.11
CA ASN A 57 3.24 -7.19 6.57
C ASN A 57 2.88 -7.05 8.06
N GLU A 58 2.93 -5.81 8.56
CA GLU A 58 2.53 -5.41 9.91
C GLU A 58 1.11 -4.82 9.86
N HIS A 59 0.35 -4.98 10.95
CA HIS A 59 -1.03 -4.52 11.02
C HIS A 59 -1.20 -3.05 10.60
N ASP A 60 -0.44 -2.15 11.23
CA ASP A 60 -0.55 -0.71 10.97
C ASP A 60 -0.17 -0.37 9.52
N SER A 61 0.84 -1.05 8.97
CA SER A 61 1.27 -0.84 7.58
C SER A 61 0.19 -1.29 6.59
N LEU A 62 -0.42 -2.46 6.83
CA LEU A 62 -1.49 -3.01 5.99
C LEU A 62 -2.76 -2.17 6.08
N ASN A 63 -3.10 -1.66 7.27
CA ASN A 63 -4.26 -0.81 7.47
C ASN A 63 -4.20 0.46 6.60
N VAL A 64 -3.01 1.06 6.46
CA VAL A 64 -2.79 2.24 5.60
C VAL A 64 -3.17 1.98 4.14
N VAL A 65 -2.84 0.81 3.60
CA VAL A 65 -3.00 0.51 2.17
C VAL A 65 -4.28 -0.26 1.83
N ILE A 66 -5.00 -0.76 2.84
CA ILE A 66 -6.25 -1.52 2.66
C ILE A 66 -7.48 -0.66 3.02
N ALA A 67 -7.43 0.07 4.13
CA ALA A 67 -8.63 0.69 4.71
C ALA A 67 -8.77 2.18 4.38
N ASN A 68 -7.67 2.86 4.04
CA ASN A 68 -7.70 4.30 3.80
C ASN A 68 -8.12 4.63 2.37
N ARG A 69 -9.10 5.53 2.23
CA ARG A 69 -9.53 6.09 0.95
C ARG A 69 -8.38 6.85 0.30
N GLY A 70 -8.20 6.68 -1.01
CA GLY A 70 -7.18 7.40 -1.79
C GLY A 70 -5.77 6.83 -1.66
N LYS A 71 -5.58 5.69 -0.97
CA LYS A 71 -4.28 5.04 -0.77
C LYS A 71 -4.34 3.56 -1.13
N GLY A 72 -3.21 2.97 -1.51
CA GLY A 72 -3.06 1.54 -1.73
C GLY A 72 -4.12 0.99 -2.69
N ILE A 73 -4.91 0.01 -2.26
CA ILE A 73 -5.97 -0.59 -3.09
C ILE A 73 -7.10 0.39 -3.45
N ASN A 74 -7.21 1.51 -2.73
CA ASN A 74 -8.19 2.58 -2.93
C ASN A 74 -7.55 3.84 -3.55
N ASP A 75 -6.35 3.76 -4.13
CA ASP A 75 -5.69 4.90 -4.77
C ASP A 75 -6.44 5.34 -6.04
N MET A 76 -6.43 6.65 -6.32
CA MET A 76 -7.04 7.20 -7.53
C MET A 76 -6.31 6.77 -8.81
N SER A 77 -5.02 6.46 -8.71
CA SER A 77 -4.21 5.92 -9.80
C SER A 77 -4.37 4.41 -9.87
N THR A 78 -4.94 3.91 -10.97
CA THR A 78 -5.11 2.47 -11.20
C THR A 78 -3.78 1.72 -11.16
N ILE A 79 -2.67 2.37 -11.52
CA ILE A 79 -1.32 1.77 -11.47
C ILE A 79 -0.92 1.49 -10.01
N VAL A 80 -1.15 2.45 -9.11
CA VAL A 80 -0.85 2.30 -7.69
C VAL A 80 -1.75 1.24 -7.06
N ALA A 81 -3.05 1.27 -7.35
CA ALA A 81 -4.01 0.30 -6.85
C ALA A 81 -3.66 -1.14 -7.27
N MET A 82 -3.45 -1.37 -8.57
CA MET A 82 -3.11 -2.70 -9.08
C MET A 82 -1.75 -3.20 -8.58
N SER A 83 -0.77 -2.31 -8.45
CA SER A 83 0.54 -2.69 -7.88
C SER A 83 0.44 -3.10 -6.42
N THR A 84 -0.41 -2.41 -5.65
CA THR A 84 -0.69 -2.78 -4.25
C THR A 84 -1.39 -4.14 -4.16
N ILE A 85 -2.39 -4.38 -5.02
CA ILE A 85 -3.10 -5.67 -5.09
C ILE A 85 -2.13 -6.81 -5.43
N ASN A 86 -1.29 -6.64 -6.45
CA ASN A 86 -0.33 -7.66 -6.86
C ASN A 86 0.68 -7.97 -5.73
N GLU A 87 1.14 -6.95 -5.01
CA GLU A 87 2.04 -7.14 -3.87
C GLU A 87 1.33 -7.90 -2.73
N LEU A 88 0.07 -7.59 -2.42
CA LEU A 88 -0.74 -8.32 -1.42
C LEU A 88 -0.92 -9.80 -1.80
N LEU A 89 -1.20 -10.07 -3.08
CA LEU A 89 -1.35 -11.44 -3.60
C LEU A 89 -0.04 -12.23 -3.53
N SER A 90 1.11 -11.54 -3.58
CA SER A 90 2.44 -12.15 -3.53
C SER A 90 2.98 -12.41 -2.12
N LEU A 91 2.28 -11.97 -1.07
CA LEU A 91 2.69 -12.21 0.31
C LEU A 91 2.80 -13.71 0.61
N GLU A 92 3.92 -14.13 1.21
CA GLU A 92 4.10 -15.51 1.67
C GLU A 92 3.15 -15.83 2.84
N ASN A 93 3.02 -14.89 3.79
CA ASN A 93 2.04 -14.97 4.88
C ASN A 93 0.93 -13.93 4.66
N LYS A 94 -0.27 -14.43 4.36
CA LYS A 94 -1.47 -13.61 4.07
C LYS A 94 -2.39 -13.41 5.27
N GLU A 95 -2.10 -14.00 6.44
CA GLU A 95 -3.01 -14.04 7.59
C GLU A 95 -3.39 -12.63 8.08
N GLU A 96 -2.40 -11.75 8.23
CA GLU A 96 -2.64 -10.39 8.72
C GLU A 96 -3.42 -9.56 7.69
N ALA A 97 -3.03 -9.62 6.41
CA ALA A 97 -3.73 -8.94 5.33
C ALA A 97 -5.20 -9.39 5.23
N MET A 98 -5.47 -10.69 5.35
CA MET A 98 -6.83 -11.24 5.38
C MET A 98 -7.64 -10.74 6.59
N ARG A 99 -6.99 -10.59 7.75
CA ARG A 99 -7.62 -10.02 8.95
C ARG A 99 -7.97 -8.55 8.76
N VAL A 100 -7.05 -7.74 8.23
CA VAL A 100 -7.29 -6.32 7.96
C VAL A 100 -8.41 -6.16 6.93
N LEU A 101 -8.43 -6.96 5.86
CA LEU A 101 -9.52 -6.96 4.88
C LEU A 101 -10.87 -7.27 5.53
N GLU A 102 -10.95 -8.28 6.40
CA GLU A 102 -12.19 -8.62 7.12
C GLU A 102 -12.66 -7.49 8.05
N ASN A 103 -11.74 -6.88 8.79
CA ASN A 103 -12.03 -5.75 9.67
C ASN A 103 -12.54 -4.55 8.86
N THR A 104 -11.96 -4.28 7.69
CA THR A 104 -12.41 -3.22 6.78
C THR A 104 -13.82 -3.49 6.26
N ILE A 105 -14.13 -4.73 5.86
CA ILE A 105 -15.44 -5.11 5.32
C ILE A 105 -16.54 -5.01 6.38
N SER A 106 -16.24 -5.41 7.61
CA SER A 106 -17.20 -5.49 8.72
C SER A 106 -17.39 -4.17 9.47
N SER A 107 -16.48 -3.22 9.35
CA SER A 107 -16.55 -1.92 10.04
C SER A 107 -17.63 -1.02 9.46
N GLU A 108 -18.48 -0.46 10.31
CA GLU A 108 -19.46 0.57 9.93
C GLU A 108 -18.80 1.93 9.63
N SER A 109 -17.53 2.11 9.99
CA SER A 109 -16.82 3.39 9.85
C SER A 109 -16.26 3.63 8.45
N PHE A 110 -16.23 2.61 7.59
CA PHE A 110 -15.72 2.74 6.21
C PHE A 110 -16.85 2.81 5.19
N ASP A 111 -16.58 3.57 4.14
CA ASP A 111 -17.48 3.80 3.01
C ASP A 111 -17.62 2.53 2.15
N GLU A 112 -18.75 2.35 1.47
CA GLU A 112 -19.00 1.12 0.70
C GLU A 112 -18.00 0.87 -0.43
N GLU A 113 -17.46 1.92 -1.05
CA GLU A 113 -16.43 1.80 -2.09
C GLU A 113 -15.15 1.14 -1.55
N VAL A 114 -14.70 1.55 -0.35
CA VAL A 114 -13.54 0.95 0.32
C VAL A 114 -13.83 -0.51 0.65
N LYS A 115 -15.04 -0.81 1.14
CA LYS A 115 -15.45 -2.19 1.44
C LYS A 115 -15.54 -3.07 0.20
N GLU A 116 -16.02 -2.55 -0.92
CA GLU A 116 -16.12 -3.28 -2.18
C GLU A 116 -14.73 -3.66 -2.73
N ASN A 117 -13.79 -2.73 -2.69
CA ASN A 117 -12.39 -3.00 -3.02
C ASN A 117 -11.80 -4.06 -2.08
N ALA A 118 -12.03 -3.94 -0.77
CA ALA A 118 -11.58 -4.94 0.20
C ALA A 118 -12.20 -6.33 -0.05
N ARG A 119 -13.50 -6.43 -0.36
CA ARG A 119 -14.16 -7.70 -0.72
C ARG A 119 -13.51 -8.33 -1.96
N SER A 120 -13.27 -7.52 -2.99
CA SER A 120 -12.67 -7.96 -4.25
C SER A 120 -11.25 -8.50 -4.03
N VAL A 121 -10.42 -7.77 -3.30
CA VAL A 121 -9.04 -8.19 -2.99
C VAL A 121 -9.03 -9.44 -2.11
N LYS A 122 -9.89 -9.51 -1.09
CA LYS A 122 -10.02 -10.69 -0.23
C LYS A 122 -10.39 -11.94 -1.04
N ALA A 123 -11.31 -11.81 -1.99
CA ALA A 123 -11.70 -12.91 -2.87
C ALA A 123 -10.52 -13.38 -3.74
N LEU A 124 -9.75 -12.44 -4.31
CA LEU A 124 -8.55 -12.77 -5.08
C LEU A 124 -7.47 -13.46 -4.22
N MET A 125 -7.26 -12.99 -2.99
CA MET A 125 -6.27 -13.55 -2.06
C MET A 125 -6.63 -14.97 -1.60
N ALA A 126 -7.92 -15.30 -1.48
CA ALA A 126 -8.36 -16.64 -1.13
C ALA A 126 -8.11 -17.68 -2.25
N LEU A 127 -7.81 -17.21 -3.47
CA LEU A 127 -7.56 -18.04 -4.64
C LEU A 127 -6.06 -18.14 -5.00
N SER A 128 -5.18 -17.42 -4.31
CA SER A 128 -3.75 -17.29 -4.64
C SER A 128 -2.81 -17.96 -3.65
#